data_AF-A0A0Q5UM47-F1
#
_entry.id   AF-A0A0Q5UM47-F1
#
_cell.length_a   1.000
_cell.length_b   1.000
_cell.length_c   1.000
_cell.angle_alpha   90.00
_cell.angle_beta   90.00
_cell.angle_gamma   90.00
#
_symmetry.space_group_name_H-M   'P 1'
#
loop_
_entity.id
_entity.type
_entity.pdbx_description
1 polymer ?
#
loop_
_entity_poly.entity_id
_entity_poly.type
_entity_poly.pdbx_seq_one_letter_code
_entity_poly.pdbx_strand_id
1 'polypeptide(L)'
;MTQQEIMLSRKVQEQQQEMELMRQLASVSGFIQAYWNMLKESRTNVEAFNSVNDQYFGLFGDYKYNDWNSFRRALNYHKQKKNL
;
A
#
# COMPACT_ATOMS: atom_id res chain seq x y z
N MET A 1 8.49 14.30 30.68
CA MET A 1 9.18 13.63 29.57
C MET A 1 10.47 14.35 29.28
N THR A 2 11.59 13.63 29.20
CA THR A 2 12.88 14.16 28.75
C THR A 2 12.91 14.31 27.23
N GLN A 3 13.84 15.09 26.68
CA GLN A 3 13.98 15.23 25.21
C GLN A 3 14.26 13.87 24.53
N GLN A 4 15.00 12.99 25.20
CA GLN A 4 15.29 11.64 24.72
C GLN A 4 14.01 10.79 24.63
N GLU A 5 13.12 10.88 25.63
CA GLU A 5 11.84 10.18 25.64
C GLU A 5 10.91 10.65 24.50
N ILE A 6 10.91 11.94 24.19
CA ILE A 6 10.13 12.51 23.08
C ILE A 6 10.65 12.02 21.72
N MET A 7 11.97 12.01 21.53
CA MET A 7 12.59 11.50 20.31
C MET A 7 12.31 10.01 20.11
N LEU A 8 12.40 9.24 21.19
CA LEU A 8 12.15 7.81 21.15
C LEU A 8 10.68 7.50 20.86
N SER A 9 9.74 8.20 21.50
CA SER A 9 8.30 8.00 21.26
C SER A 9 7.91 8.31 19.81
N ARG A 10 8.48 9.38 19.23
CA ARG A 10 8.29 9.70 17.80
C ARG A 10 8.80 8.58 16.90
N LYS A 11 10.00 8.06 17.16
CA LYS A 11 10.57 6.97 16.36
C LYS A 11 9.73 5.69 16.45
N VAL A 12 9.24 5.35 17.63
CA VAL A 12 8.33 4.21 17.83
C VAL A 12 7.03 4.42 17.04
N GLN A 13 6.48 5.63 17.05
CA GLN A 13 5.26 5.95 16.30
C GLN A 13 5.47 5.84 14.78
N GLU A 14 6.59 6.35 14.26
CA GLU A 14 6.95 6.25 12.83
C GLU A 14 7.10 4.77 12.42
N GLN A 15 7.77 3.96 13.23
CA GLN A 15 7.92 2.52 13.00
C GLN A 15 6.59 1.77 13.06
N GLN A 16 5.69 2.13 13.97
CA GLN A 16 4.36 1.53 14.06
C GLN A 16 3.52 1.83 12.82
N GLN A 17 3.57 3.07 12.32
CA GLN A 17 2.89 3.48 11.09
C GLN A 17 3.43 2.71 9.88
N GLU A 18 4.75 2.56 9.77
CA GLU A 18 5.39 1.79 8.72
C GLU A 18 4.98 0.31 8.76
N MET A 19 5.00 -0.31 9.94
CA MET A 19 4.56 -1.70 10.11
C MET A 19 3.09 -1.91 9.73
N GLU A 20 2.22 -0.95 10.03
CA GLU A 20 0.81 -1.05 9.66
C GLU A 20 0.60 -0.91 8.16
N LEU A 21 1.32 0.02 7.52
CA LEU A 21 1.32 0.15 6.06
C LEU A 21 1.86 -1.12 5.39
N MET A 22 2.94 -1.71 5.92
CA MET A 22 3.45 -3.01 5.47
C MET A 22 2.37 -4.09 5.56
N ARG A 23 1.71 -4.23 6.72
CA ARG A 23 0.63 -5.22 6.91
C ARG A 23 -0.49 -5.03 5.89
N GLN A 24 -0.91 -3.79 5.66
CA GLN A 24 -1.94 -3.47 4.68
C GLN A 24 -1.51 -3.88 3.26
N LEU A 25 -0.36 -3.41 2.80
CA LEU A 25 0.09 -3.59 1.42
C LEU A 25 0.61 -5.01 1.11
N ALA A 26 0.99 -5.78 2.14
CA ALA A 26 1.36 -7.19 2.01
C ALA A 26 0.21 -8.06 1.46
N SER A 27 -1.04 -7.72 1.77
CA SER A 27 -2.22 -8.45 1.29
C SER A 27 -2.72 -7.94 -0.07
N VAL A 28 -3.33 -8.81 -0.87
CA VAL A 28 -3.98 -8.40 -2.15
C VAL A 28 -5.14 -7.44 -1.88
N SER A 29 -5.97 -7.72 -0.87
CA SER A 29 -7.12 -6.89 -0.50
C SER A 29 -6.69 -5.50 -0.03
N GLY A 30 -5.66 -5.42 0.83
CA GLY A 30 -5.16 -4.15 1.34
C GLY A 30 -4.43 -3.33 0.27
N PHE A 31 -3.69 -3.98 -0.64
CA PHE A 31 -3.14 -3.29 -1.81
C PHE A 31 -4.26 -2.73 -2.71
N ILE A 32 -5.32 -3.49 -2.97
CA ILE A 32 -6.47 -3.02 -3.75
C ILE A 32 -7.16 -1.84 -3.04
N GLN A 33 -7.30 -1.87 -1.72
CA GLN A 33 -7.86 -0.76 -0.96
C GLN A 33 -6.99 0.49 -1.05
N ALA A 34 -5.66 0.35 -0.91
CA ALA A 34 -4.72 1.46 -1.08
C ALA A 34 -4.80 2.05 -2.50
N TYR A 35 -4.88 1.19 -3.51
CA TYR A 35 -5.12 1.58 -4.89
C TYR A 35 -6.40 2.43 -5.05
N TRP A 36 -7.53 2.00 -4.50
CA TRP A 36 -8.78 2.77 -4.60
C TRP A 36 -8.73 4.10 -3.88
N ASN A 37 -7.99 4.20 -2.78
CA ASN A 37 -7.77 5.47 -2.10
C ASN A 37 -6.92 6.41 -2.96
N MET A 38 -5.79 5.91 -3.47
CA MET A 38 -4.88 6.66 -4.33
C MET A 38 -5.56 7.10 -5.64
N LEU A 39 -6.47 6.29 -6.17
CA LEU A 39 -7.21 6.62 -7.40
C LEU A 39 -8.06 7.89 -7.27
N LYS A 40 -8.50 8.25 -6.05
CA LYS A 40 -9.27 9.49 -5.83
C LYS A 40 -8.42 10.75 -6.05
N GLU A 41 -7.11 10.60 -5.91
CA GLU A 41 -6.13 11.70 -6.00
C GLU A 41 -5.33 11.64 -7.32
N SER A 42 -5.41 10.51 -8.04
CA SER A 42 -4.69 10.28 -9.29
C SER A 42 -5.55 10.61 -10.51
N ARG A 43 -4.91 11.00 -11.61
CA ARG A 43 -5.59 11.27 -12.89
C ARG A 43 -5.93 10.01 -13.65
N THR A 44 -5.14 8.94 -13.46
CA THR A 44 -5.32 7.69 -14.18
C THR A 44 -5.18 6.47 -13.27
N ASN A 45 -5.75 5.34 -13.71
CA ASN A 45 -5.60 4.06 -13.03
C ASN A 45 -4.12 3.61 -12.94
N VAL A 46 -3.33 3.88 -14.00
CA VAL A 46 -1.91 3.50 -14.03
C VAL A 46 -1.11 4.32 -13.03
N GLU A 47 -1.38 5.62 -12.93
CA GLU A 47 -0.75 6.49 -11.92
C GLU A 47 -1.08 6.03 -10.51
N ALA A 48 -2.35 5.76 -10.20
CA ALA A 48 -2.76 5.26 -8.90
C ALA A 48 -2.07 3.93 -8.54
N PHE A 49 -1.97 3.03 -9.53
CA PHE A 49 -1.28 1.75 -9.37
C PHE A 49 0.22 1.95 -9.12
N ASN A 50 0.90 2.74 -9.95
CA ASN A 50 2.34 2.99 -9.81
C ASN A 50 2.65 3.58 -8.44
N SER A 51 1.89 4.59 -7.99
CA SER A 51 2.06 5.21 -6.68
C SER A 51 1.97 4.21 -5.52
N VAL A 52 1.06 3.24 -5.59
CA VAL A 52 0.93 2.21 -4.54
C VAL A 52 1.98 1.11 -4.69
N ASN A 53 2.38 0.76 -5.92
CA ASN A 53 3.42 -0.23 -6.17
C ASN A 53 4.82 0.30 -5.79
N ASP A 54 5.06 1.61 -5.95
CA ASP A 54 6.25 2.31 -5.50
C ASP A 54 6.30 2.40 -3.97
N GLN A 55 5.16 2.66 -3.30
CA GLN A 55 5.07 2.55 -1.84
C GLN A 55 5.38 1.13 -1.36
N TYR A 56 4.87 0.11 -2.06
CA TYR A 56 5.19 -1.27 -1.76
C TYR A 56 6.69 -1.54 -1.95
N PHE A 57 7.29 -1.09 -3.05
CA PHE A 57 8.73 -1.22 -3.28
C PHE A 57 9.55 -0.57 -2.17
N GLY A 58 9.18 0.63 -1.72
CA GLY A 58 9.85 1.31 -0.63
C GLY A 58 9.87 0.52 0.69
N LEU A 59 8.85 -0.29 0.94
CA LEU A 59 8.72 -1.08 2.16
C LEU A 59 9.33 -2.50 2.06
N PHE A 60 9.25 -3.12 0.88
CA PHE A 60 9.57 -4.53 0.70
C PHE A 60 10.83 -4.78 -0.14
N GLY A 61 11.35 -3.76 -0.83
CA GLY A 61 12.51 -3.85 -1.71
C GLY A 61 12.25 -4.54 -3.05
N ASP A 62 10.99 -4.85 -3.37
CA ASP A 62 10.57 -5.43 -4.64
C ASP A 62 9.15 -4.95 -5.00
N TYR A 63 8.78 -5.03 -6.28
CA TYR A 63 7.45 -4.67 -6.75
C TYR A 63 6.46 -5.80 -6.52
N LYS A 64 5.26 -5.46 -6.01
CA LYS A 64 4.21 -6.48 -5.80
C LYS A 64 3.67 -7.02 -7.12
N TYR A 65 3.55 -6.16 -8.11
CA TYR A 65 3.11 -6.51 -9.45
C TYR A 65 4.07 -5.93 -10.47
N ASN A 66 4.35 -6.71 -11.52
CA ASN A 66 5.25 -6.30 -12.59
C ASN A 66 4.71 -5.10 -13.39
N ASP A 67 3.39 -5.02 -13.55
CA ASP A 67 2.73 -3.97 -14.32
C ASP A 67 1.24 -3.82 -13.95
N TRP A 68 0.64 -2.75 -14.50
CA TRP A 68 -0.79 -2.48 -14.35
C TRP A 68 -1.66 -3.65 -14.81
N ASN A 69 -1.29 -4.36 -15.89
CA ASN A 69 -2.09 -5.47 -16.40
C ASN A 69 -2.12 -6.65 -15.43
N SER A 70 -1.00 -6.94 -14.77
CA SER A 70 -0.89 -7.98 -13.74
C SER A 70 -1.76 -7.65 -12.54
N PHE A 71 -1.71 -6.40 -12.07
CA PHE A 71 -2.59 -5.94 -11.01
C PHE A 71 -4.07 -5.97 -11.43
N ARG A 72 -4.40 -5.53 -12.63
CA ARG A 72 -5.78 -5.52 -13.16
C ARG A 72 -6.41 -6.91 -13.18
N ARG A 73 -5.64 -7.96 -13.51
CA ARG A 73 -6.10 -9.36 -13.41
C ARG A 73 -6.45 -9.74 -11.98
N ALA A 74 -5.59 -9.41 -11.02
CA ALA A 74 -5.84 -9.67 -9.59
C ALA A 74 -7.07 -8.90 -9.09
N LEU A 75 -7.23 -7.64 -9.50
CA LEU A 75 -8.39 -6.81 -9.19
C LEU A 75 -9.69 -7.43 -9.71
N ASN A 76 -9.72 -7.89 -10.96
CA ASN A 76 -10.89 -8.51 -11.56
C ASN A 76 -11.25 -9.83 -10.88
N TYR A 77 -10.26 -10.68 -10.59
CA TYR A 77 -10.46 -11.92 -9.83
C TYR A 77 -11.07 -11.64 -8.45
N HIS A 78 -10.53 -10.65 -7.73
CA HIS A 78 -11.04 -10.29 -6.41
C HIS A 78 -12.47 -9.71 -6.47
N LYS A 79 -12.80 -8.93 -7.50
CA LYS A 79 -14.16 -8.41 -7.71
C LYS A 79 -15.16 -9.55 -7.92
N GLN A 80 -14.83 -10.56 -8.73
CA GLN A 80 -15.70 -11.72 -8.95
C GLN A 80 -15.92 -12.53 -7.68
N LYS A 81 -14.86 -12.75 -6.88
CA LYS A 81 -14.95 -13.48 -5.61
C LYS A 81 -15.79 -12.78 -4.54
N LYS A 82 -15.92 -11.45 -4.58
CA LYS A 82 -16.78 -10.68 -3.66
C LYS A 82 -18.26 -10.65 -4.07
N ASN A 83 -18.58 -11.05 -5.30
CA ASN A 83 -19.95 -11.10 -5.83
C ASN A 83 -20.57 -12.52 -5.74
N LEU A 84 -19.93 -13.42 -4.99
CA LEU A 84 -20.38 -14.76 -4.60
C LEU A 84 -20.51 -14.80 -3.08
#